data_AF-A6JW61-F1
#
_entry.id   AF-A6JW61-F1
#
_cell.length_a   1.000
_cell.length_b   1.000
_cell.length_c   1.000
_cell.angle_alpha   90.00
_cell.angle_beta   90.00
_cell.angle_gamma   90.00
#
_symmetry.space_group_name_H-M   'P 1'
#
loop_
_entity.id
_entity.type
_entity.pdbx_description
1 polymer ?
#
loop_
_entity_poly.entity_id
_entity_poly.type
_entity_poly.pdbx_seq_one_letter_code
_entity_poly.pdbx_strand_id
1 'polypeptide(L)' 'MYIGQVAKDILKWPRPSSPPVVKLEKRVIAEYGMPSTHAMAATAISFTLLISTMDRYQ' A
#
# COMPACT_ATOMS: atom_id res chain seq x y z
N MET A 1 -4.75 -4.05 -5.20
CA MET A 1 -3.42 -4.64 -5.52
C MET A 1 -3.40 -6.09 -5.07
N TYR A 2 -3.53 -7.03 -6.01
CA TYR A 2 -3.54 -8.46 -5.70
C TYR A 2 -2.22 -8.90 -5.04
N ILE A 3 -1.09 -8.51 -5.63
CA ILE A 3 0.26 -8.84 -5.13
C ILE A 3 0.47 -8.33 -3.70
N GLY A 4 0.09 -7.09 -3.41
CA GLY A 4 0.26 -6.52 -2.07
C GLY A 4 -0.62 -7.17 -1.00
N GLN A 5 -1.83 -7.63 -1.35
CA GLN A 5 -2.68 -8.39 -0.41
C GLN A 5 -2.14 -9.81 -0.19
N VAL A 6 -1.71 -10.50 -1.25
CA VAL A 6 -1.08 -11.82 -1.12
C VAL A 6 0.19 -11.74 -0.24
N ALA A 7 1.02 -10.71 -0.44
CA ALA A 7 2.21 -10.51 0.37
C ALA A 7 1.90 -10.27 1.86
N LYS A 8 0.80 -9.57 2.17
CA LYS A 8 0.34 -9.37 3.56
C LYS A 8 -0.03 -10.70 4.22
N ASP A 9 -0.71 -11.58 3.50
CA ASP A 9 -1.13 -12.89 4.04
C ASP A 9 0.05 -13.85 4.23
N ILE A 10 1.12 -13.69 3.45
CA ILE A 10 2.38 -14.44 3.61
C ILE A 10 3.18 -13.91 4.80
N LEU A 11 3.37 -12.59 4.89
CA LEU A 11 4.24 -11.98 5.90
C LEU A 11 3.59 -11.86 7.27
N LYS A 12 2.26 -11.70 7.31
CA LYS A 12 1.45 -11.62 8.53
C LYS A 12 1.94 -10.58 9.55
N TRP A 13 2.57 -9.51 9.08
CA TRP A 13 3.11 -8.49 9.97
C TRP A 13 1.96 -7.68 10.59
N PRO A 14 1.82 -7.63 11.93
CA PRO A 14 0.75 -6.87 12.59
C PRO A 14 0.88 -5.37 12.35
N ARG A 15 -0.25 -4.66 12.36
CA ARG A 15 -0.22 -3.19 12.31
C ARG A 15 0.37 -2.62 13.62
N PRO A 16 1.01 -1.44 13.57
CA PRO A 16 1.40 -0.72 14.77
C PRO A 16 0.21 -0.47 15.69
N SER A 17 0.43 -0.56 17.00
CA SER A 17 -0.60 -0.25 18.01
C SER A 17 -1.02 1.22 17.91
N SER A 18 -2.33 1.47 17.83
CA SER A 18 -2.89 2.81 17.90
C SER A 18 -3.29 3.15 19.34
N PRO A 19 -3.07 4.38 19.84
CA PRO A 19 -3.62 4.85 21.13
C PRO A 19 -5.16 4.76 21.15
N PRO A 20 -5.85 4.98 22.30
CA PRO A 20 -7.31 4.92 22.36
C PRO A 20 -7.94 5.97 21.43
N VAL A 21 -8.24 5.54 20.20
CA VAL A 21 -8.81 6.37 19.13
C VAL A 21 -9.99 5.66 18.50
N VAL A 22 -10.96 6.45 18.05
CA VAL A 22 -12.10 5.92 17.29
C VAL A 22 -11.59 5.45 15.93
N LYS A 23 -11.74 4.15 15.69
CA LYS A 23 -11.36 3.50 14.44
C LYS A 23 -12.43 3.72 13.38
N LEU A 24 -12.16 4.64 12.45
CA LEU A 24 -13.10 4.98 11.38
C LEU A 24 -13.26 3.83 10.37
N GLU A 25 -12.16 3.14 10.03
CA GLU A 25 -12.18 2.04 9.07
C GLU A 25 -11.89 0.69 9.72
N LYS A 26 -12.94 -0.11 9.91
CA LYS A 26 -12.83 -1.46 10.49
C LYS A 26 -12.13 -2.47 9.58
N ARG A 27 -12.26 -2.31 8.25
CA ARG A 27 -11.67 -3.24 7.27
C ARG A 27 -10.16 -3.24 7.32
N VAL A 28 -9.55 -2.06 7.44
CA VAL A 28 -8.09 -1.87 7.50
C VAL A 28 -7.49 -2.61 8.69
N ILE A 29 -8.21 -2.69 9.81
CA ILE A 29 -7.76 -3.37 11.04
C ILE A 29 -7.74 -4.89 10.89
N ALA A 30 -8.62 -5.44 10.06
CA ALA A 30 -8.66 -6.88 9.79
C ALA A 30 -7.50 -7.35 8.88
N GLU A 31 -6.79 -6.41 8.24
CA GLU A 31 -5.65 -6.72 7.37
C GLU A 31 -4.31 -6.54 8.09
N TYR A 32 -3.33 -7.36 7.70
CA TYR A 32 -1.94 -7.18 8.09
C TYR A 32 -1.38 -5.83 7.62
N GLY A 33 -0.41 -5.33 8.39
CA GLY A 33 0.16 -4.00 8.23
C GLY A 33 1.10 -3.88 7.05
N MET A 34 1.89 -4.91 6.75
CA MET A 34 2.91 -4.86 5.70
C MET A 34 2.78 -5.98 4.65
N PRO A 35 3.10 -5.69 3.38
CA PRO A 35 3.53 -4.39 2.84
C PRO A 35 2.36 -3.39 2.67
N SER A 36 2.67 -2.09 2.68
CA SER A 36 1.65 -1.05 2.45
C SER A 36 1.17 -1.06 0.99
N THR A 37 -0.06 -1.50 0.77
CA THR A 37 -0.70 -1.50 -0.55
C THR A 37 -0.88 -0.10 -1.12
N HIS A 38 -1.07 0.92 -0.27
CA HIS A 38 -1.19 2.30 -0.72
C HIS A 38 0.16 2.85 -1.19
N ALA A 39 1.23 2.60 -0.43
CA ALA A 39 2.59 2.98 -0.82
C ALA A 39 3.01 2.29 -2.11
N MET A 40 2.78 0.97 -2.23
CA MET A 40 3.08 0.23 -3.45
C MET A 40 2.36 0.79 -4.68
N ALA A 41 1.07 1.11 -4.55
CA ALA A 41 0.29 1.67 -5.65
C ALA A 41 0.81 3.05 -6.06
N ALA A 42 1.05 3.93 -5.07
CA ALA A 42 1.58 5.27 -5.30
C ALA A 42 2.93 5.21 -6.02
N THR A 43 3.88 4.40 -5.53
CA THR A 43 5.19 4.22 -6.18
C THR A 43 5.03 3.70 -7.60
N ALA A 44 4.24 2.64 -7.81
CA ALA A 44 4.06 2.07 -9.14
C ALA A 44 3.48 3.09 -10.13
N ILE A 45 2.43 3.82 -9.74
CA ILE A 45 1.79 4.84 -10.57
C ILE A 45 2.77 5.98 -10.88
N SER A 46 3.44 6.54 -9.86
CA SER A 46 4.35 7.67 -10.04
C SER A 46 5.52 7.34 -10.98
N PHE A 47 6.16 6.19 -10.80
CA PHE A 47 7.28 5.79 -11.67
C PHE A 47 6.81 5.41 -13.08
N THR A 48 5.64 4.77 -13.20
CA THR A 48 5.07 4.49 -14.53
C THR A 48 4.79 5.78 -15.29
N LEU A 49 4.21 6.78 -14.62
CA LEU A 49 3.96 8.08 -15.22
C LEU A 49 5.26 8.75 -15.65
N LEU A 50 6.24 8.83 -14.75
CA LEU A 50 7.55 9.42 -15.03
C LEU A 50 8.16 8.79 -16.29
N ILE A 51 8.37 7.47 -16.27
CA ILE A 51 8.99 6.72 -17.37
C ILE A 51 8.20 6.89 -18.67
N SER A 52 6.86 6.87 -18.61
CA SER A 52 6.03 7.02 -19.80
C SER A 52 6.10 8.42 -20.44
N THR A 53 6.58 9.43 -19.72
CA THR A 53 6.67 10.82 -20.18
C THR A 53 8.09 11.27 -20.52
N MET A 54 9.12 10.52 -20.14
CA MET A 54 10.53 10.94 -20.25
C MET A 54 10.95 11.36 -21.66
N ASP A 55 10.52 10.62 -22.70
CA ASP A 55 10.90 10.90 -24.09
C ASP A 55 9.77 11.56 -24.92
N ARG A 56 8.65 11.91 -24.28
CA ARG A 56 7.48 12.44 -25.01
C ARG A 56 7.57 13.90 -25.39
N TYR A 57 8.46 14.66 -24.74
CA TYR A 57 8.56 16.12 -24.88
C TYR A 57 9.98 16.57 -25.26
N GLN A 58 10.73 15.72 -25.97
CA GLN A 58 11.95 16.14 -26.67
C GLN A 58 11.59 17.04 -27.86
#